data_AF-A0A6P0YMS8-F1
#
_entry.id   AF-A0A6P0YMS8-F1
#
_cell.length_a   1.000
_cell.length_b   1.000
_cell.length_c   1.000
_cell.angle_alpha   90.00
_cell.angle_beta   90.00
_cell.angle_gamma   90.00
#
_symmetry.space_group_name_H-M   'P 1'
#
loop_
_entity.id
_entity.type
_entity.pdbx_description
1 polymer ?
#
loop_
_entity_poly.entity_id
_entity_poly.type
_entity_poly.pdbx_seq_one_letter_code
_entity_poly.pdbx_strand_id
1 'polypeptide(L)' 'VAAVDLIAEEKYDHMVTWQNRQAIAVPIADAISKYRAVDINDTLVKTARSMGICLGD' A
#
# COMPACT_ATOMS: atom_id res chain seq x y z
N VAL A 1 -9.74 0.66 -16.16
CA VAL A 1 -8.37 0.49 -15.61
C VAL A 1 -8.21 1.65 -14.66
N ALA A 2 -8.20 1.42 -13.34
CA ALA A 2 -8.55 2.48 -12.36
C ALA A 2 -7.75 3.79 -12.50
N ALA A 3 -6.43 3.74 -12.76
CA ALA A 3 -5.63 4.95 -12.93
C ALA A 3 -5.98 5.73 -14.21
N VAL A 4 -6.28 5.03 -15.30
CA VAL A 4 -6.71 5.63 -16.57
C VAL A 4 -8.10 6.25 -16.40
N ASP A 5 -8.97 5.57 -15.66
CA ASP A 5 -10.33 6.05 -15.37
C ASP A 5 -10.28 7.39 -14.60
N LEU A 6 -9.35 7.57 -13.65
CA LEU A 6 -9.15 8.84 -12.94
C LEU A 6 -8.74 10.00 -13.86
N ILE A 7 -7.86 9.76 -14.82
CA ILE A 7 -7.45 10.80 -15.78
C ILE A 7 -8.62 11.17 -16.71
N ALA A 8 -9.40 10.18 -17.15
CA ALA A 8 -10.59 10.42 -17.95
C ALA A 8 -11.66 11.22 -17.20
N GLU A 9 -11.70 11.10 -15.86
CA GLU A 9 -12.56 11.87 -14.96
C GLU A 9 -11.94 13.22 -14.52
N GLU A 10 -10.79 13.61 -15.06
CA GLU A 10 -10.03 14.82 -14.68
C GLU A 10 -9.67 14.88 -13.17
N LYS A 11 -9.55 13.71 -12.53
CA LYS A 11 -9.17 13.57 -11.12
C LYS A 11 -7.67 13.36 -10.98
N TYR A 12 -6.94 14.46 -10.85
CA TYR A 12 -5.50 14.49 -10.62
C TYR A 12 -5.14 14.42 -9.14
N ASP A 13 -3.85 14.27 -8.83
CA ASP A 13 -3.30 14.21 -7.46
C ASP A 13 -3.85 13.07 -6.58
N HIS A 14 -4.31 12.00 -7.22
CA HIS A 14 -4.79 10.78 -6.56
C HIS A 14 -3.90 9.58 -6.88
N MET A 15 -3.65 8.75 -5.87
CA MET A 15 -3.05 7.44 -5.99
C MET A 15 -4.14 6.37 -6.03
N VAL A 16 -4.00 5.39 -6.93
CA VAL A 16 -4.82 4.18 -6.91
C VAL A 16 -4.23 3.19 -5.91
N THR A 17 -5.04 2.73 -4.95
CA THR A 17 -4.63 1.78 -3.92
C THR A 17 -5.54 0.56 -3.90
N TRP A 18 -5.01 -0.57 -3.42
CA TRP A 18 -5.79 -1.79 -3.20
C TRP A 18 -6.13 -1.93 -1.72
N GLN A 19 -7.42 -1.77 -1.37
CA GLN A 19 -7.91 -1.87 -0.01
C GLN A 19 -9.27 -2.58 0.00
N ASN A 20 -9.53 -3.41 1.02
CA ASN A 20 -10.82 -4.10 1.17
C ASN A 20 -11.27 -4.85 -0.11
N ARG A 21 -10.30 -5.44 -0.83
CA ARG A 21 -10.49 -6.16 -2.11
C ARG A 21 -11.01 -5.30 -3.26
N GLN A 22 -10.74 -4.01 -3.24
CA GLN A 22 -11.15 -3.06 -4.27
C GLN A 22 -10.02 -2.10 -4.61
N ALA A 23 -10.02 -1.61 -5.85
CA ALA A 23 -9.20 -0.48 -6.26
C ALA A 23 -9.92 0.82 -5.90
N ILE A 24 -9.29 1.66 -5.08
CA ILE A 24 -9.85 2.95 -4.64
C ILE A 24 -8.86 4.08 -4.94
N ALA A 25 -9.37 5.30 -5.11
CA ALA A 25 -8.56 6.50 -5.27
C ALA A 25 -8.43 7.22 -3.94
N VAL A 26 -7.21 7.59 -3.57
CA VAL A 26 -6.91 8.38 -2.36
C VAL A 26 -6.02 9.57 -2.73
N PRO A 27 -6.16 10.74 -2.08
CA PRO A 27 -5.26 11.87 -2.31
C PRO A 27 -3.80 11.49 -2.04
N ILE A 28 -2.88 11.89 -2.92
CA ILE A 28 -1.46 11.56 -2.76
C ILE A 28 -0.92 12.12 -1.44
N ALA A 29 -1.31 13.34 -1.06
CA ALA A 29 -0.91 13.97 0.20
C ALA A 29 -1.26 13.10 1.42
N ASP A 30 -2.43 12.48 1.43
CA ASP A 30 -2.86 11.59 2.50
C ASP A 30 -2.10 10.26 2.45
N ALA A 31 -1.89 9.71 1.26
CA ALA A 31 -1.18 8.44 1.06
C ALA A 31 0.27 8.51 1.59
N ILE A 32 0.94 9.66 1.42
CA ILE A 32 2.32 9.87 1.86
C ILE A 32 2.43 10.54 3.23
N SER A 33 1.31 10.85 3.89
CA SER A 33 1.29 11.57 5.17
C SER A 33 2.03 10.85 6.29
N LYS A 34 2.22 9.54 6.17
CA LYS A 34 2.90 8.69 7.16
C LYS A 34 3.80 7.69 6.48
N TYR A 35 5.00 7.54 7.02
CA TYR A 35 5.89 6.45 6.64
C TYR A 35 5.39 5.13 7.24
N ARG A 36 5.36 4.07 6.43
CA ARG A 36 4.89 2.73 6.81
C ARG A 36 6.03 1.72 6.67
N ALA A 37 7.03 1.82 7.54
CA ALA A 37 8.06 0.79 7.66
C ALA A 37 7.47 -0.50 8.23
N VAL A 38 8.06 -1.63 7.82
CA VAL A 38 7.85 -2.92 8.46
C VAL A 38 8.52 -2.90 9.82
N ASP A 39 7.78 -3.21 10.89
CA ASP A 39 8.37 -3.46 12.20
C ASP A 39 8.94 -4.87 12.24
N ILE A 40 10.26 -4.98 12.38
CA ILE A 40 10.98 -6.26 12.41
C ILE A 40 10.61 -7.11 13.63
N ASN A 41 10.05 -6.49 14.67
CA ASN A 41 9.63 -7.17 15.89
C ASN A 41 8.15 -7.59 15.87
N ASP A 42 7.43 -7.31 14.78
CA ASP A 42 6.03 -7.65 14.60
C ASP A 42 5.80 -9.17 14.65
N THR A 43 4.67 -9.59 15.20
CA THR A 43 4.28 -11.00 15.32
C THR A 43 4.20 -11.71 13.96
N LEU A 44 3.75 -11.03 12.91
CA LEU A 44 3.71 -11.58 11.56
C LEU A 44 5.12 -11.78 11.00
N VAL A 45 6.03 -10.83 11.24
CA VAL A 45 7.44 -10.95 10.84
C VAL A 45 8.09 -12.14 11.54
N LYS A 46 7.87 -12.29 12.85
CA LYS A 46 8.37 -13.44 13.63
C LYS A 46 7.85 -14.78 13.08
N THR A 47 6.57 -14.82 12.71
CA THR A 47 5.93 -16.01 12.14
C THR A 47 6.50 -16.34 10.76
N ALA A 48 6.67 -15.33 9.90
CA ALA A 48 7.28 -15.52 8.58
C ALA A 48 8.70 -16.09 8.71
N ARG A 49 9.52 -15.55 9.62
CA ARG A 49 10.87 -16.04 9.89
C ARG A 49 10.91 -17.46 10.44
N SER A 50 9.99 -17.81 11.36
CA SER A 50 9.93 -19.18 11.89
C SER A 50 9.55 -20.21 10.83
N MET A 51 8.84 -19.78 9.79
CA MET A 51 8.55 -20.57 8.58
C MET A 51 9.70 -20.57 7.56
N GLY A 52 10.82 -19.92 7.84
CA GLY A 52 11.97 -19.82 6.95
C GLY A 52 11.82 -18.80 5.82
N ILE A 53 10.86 -17.87 5.90
CA ILE A 53 10.68 -16.81 4.90
C ILE A 53 11.77 -15.74 5.09
N CYS A 54 12.51 -15.45 4.03
CA CYS A 54 13.50 -14.37 3.98
C CYS A 54 12.81 -13.01 3.74
N LEU A 55 13.24 -11.97 4.47
CA LEU A 55 12.71 -10.61 4.37
C LEU A 55 13.72 -9.60 3.81
N GLY A 56 14.87 -10.08 3.33
CA GLY A 56 15.88 -9.26 2.65
C GLY A 56 16.70 -8.35 3.56
N ASP A 57 16.70 -8.62 4.87
CA ASP A 57 17.68 -8.07 5.83
C ASP A 57 19.03 -8.80 5.78
#